data_AF-A0A7G7KQ26-F1
#
_entry.id   AF-A0A7G7KQ26-F1
#
_cell.length_a   1.000
_cell.length_b   1.000
_cell.length_c   1.000
_cell.angle_alpha   90.00
_cell.angle_beta   90.00
_cell.angle_gamma   90.00
#
_symmetry.space_group_name_H-M   'P 1'
#
loop_
_entity.id
_entity.type
_entity.pdbx_description
1 polymer ?
#
loop_
_entity_poly.entity_id
_entity_poly.type
_entity_poly.pdbx_seq_one_letter_code
_entity_poly.pdbx_strand_id
1 'polypeptide(L)' 'MPCFDLTVHFPDGDSELHLIAFSEGHAFTLARRQFGNRPLTIRKRPTPPRGSVNRDGH' A
#
# COMPACT_ATOMS: atom_id res chain seq x y z
N MET A 1 -10.68 -7.31 -4.46
CA MET A 1 -10.53 -6.33 -3.36
C MET A 1 -9.54 -5.27 -3.82
N PRO A 2 -9.84 -3.96 -3.73
CA PRO A 2 -8.88 -2.93 -4.12
C PRO A 2 -7.62 -3.00 -3.26
N CYS A 3 -6.45 -2.80 -3.86
CA CYS A 3 -5.16 -2.72 -3.14
C CYS A 3 -4.66 -1.27 -3.18
N PHE A 4 -4.10 -0.81 -2.06
CA PHE A 4 -3.57 0.54 -1.94
C PHE A 4 -2.08 0.47 -1.63
N ASP A 5 -1.31 1.23 -2.39
CA ASP A 5 0.10 1.40 -2.13
C ASP A 5 0.28 2.74 -1.40
N LEU A 6 1.03 2.76 -0.31
CA LEU A 6 1.28 3.97 0.45
C LEU A 6 2.79 4.21 0.49
N THR A 7 3.21 5.35 -0.04
CA THR A 7 4.60 5.81 0.06
C THR A 7 4.70 6.76 1.24
N VAL A 8 5.59 6.43 2.17
CA VAL A 8 5.88 7.22 3.36
C VAL A 8 7.19 7.95 3.13
N HIS A 9 7.18 9.26 3.32
CA HIS A 9 8.37 10.09 3.13
C HIS A 9 9.11 10.18 4.45
N PHE A 10 10.29 9.56 4.54
CA PHE A 10 11.18 9.71 5.69
C PHE A 10 12.22 10.78 5.39
N PRO A 11 12.72 11.49 6.42
CA PRO A 11 13.82 12.43 6.22
C PRO A 11 15.11 11.75 5.72
N ASP A 12 15.22 10.42 5.88
CA ASP A 12 16.35 9.60 5.42
C ASP A 12 16.15 9.03 3.99
N GLY A 13 14.94 9.20 3.42
CA GLY A 13 14.55 8.68 2.11
C GLY A 13 13.08 8.25 2.04
N ASP A 14 12.61 7.94 0.83
CA ASP A 14 11.26 7.40 0.65
C ASP A 14 11.22 5.91 1.01
N SER A 15 10.22 5.47 1.79
CA SER A 15 9.91 4.04 1.93
C SER A 15 8.50 3.72 1.42
N GLU A 16 8.41 2.67 0.62
CA GLU A 16 7.15 2.18 0.07
C GLU A 16 6.57 1.09 0.97
N LEU A 17 5.28 1.19 1.31
CA LEU A 17 4.53 0.18 2.05
C LEU A 17 3.27 -0.21 1.27
N HIS A 18 3.16 -1.50 0.93
CA HIS A 18 1.96 -2.03 0.29
C HIS A 18 0.92 -2.45 1.33
N LEU A 19 -0.28 -1.88 1.25
CA LEU A 19 -1.37 -2.16 2.19
C LEU A 19 -2.63 -2.67 1.47
N ILE A 20 -3.11 -3.84 1.90
CA ILE A 20 -4.41 -4.34 1.44
C ILE A 20 -5.48 -3.74 2.33
N ALA A 21 -6.19 -2.73 1.82
CA ALA A 21 -7.28 -2.07 2.51
C ALA A 21 -8.52 -2.01 1.62
N PHE A 22 -9.70 -2.14 2.21
CA PHE A 22 -10.97 -2.07 1.48
C PHE A 22 -11.32 -0.65 1.02
N SER A 23 -10.67 0.38 1.57
CA SER A 23 -10.89 1.79 1.24
C SER A 23 -9.63 2.63 1.50
N GLU A 24 -9.55 3.78 0.84
CA GLU A 24 -8.44 4.74 1.00
C GLU A 24 -8.33 5.25 2.45
N GLY A 25 -9.45 5.63 3.07
CA GLY A 25 -9.47 6.09 4.47
C GLY A 25 -9.02 5.02 5.45
N HIS A 26 -9.30 3.74 5.16
CA HIS A 26 -8.79 2.63 5.97
C HIS A 26 -7.29 2.44 5.77
N ALA A 27 -6.79 2.54 4.54
CA ALA A 27 -5.36 2.48 4.23
C ALA A 27 -4.60 3.60 4.95
N PHE A 28 -5.14 4.83 4.95
CA PHE A 28 -4.56 5.97 5.66
C PHE A 28 -4.56 5.77 7.18
N THR A 29 -5.64 5.21 7.73
CA THR A 29 -5.72 4.90 9.17
C THR A 29 -4.66 3.88 9.58
N LEU A 30 -4.43 2.85 8.76
CA LEU A 30 -3.39 1.84 8.99
C LEU A 30 -2.00 2.46 8.93
N ALA A 31 -1.69 3.23 7.88
CA ALA A 31 -0.41 3.91 7.77
C ALA A 31 -0.17 4.93 8.89
N ARG A 32 -1.20 5.69 9.30
CA ARG A 32 -1.08 6.66 10.40
C ARG A 32 -0.83 5.99 11.75
N ARG A 33 -1.39 4.79 11.99
CA ARG A 33 -1.06 3.99 13.18
C ARG A 33 0.38 3.49 13.18
N GLN A 34 0.91 3.14 12.01
CA GLN A 34 2.25 2.57 11.89
C GLN A 34 3.36 3.65 11.87
N PHE A 35 3.14 4.75 11.16
CA PHE A 35 4.15 5.80 10.93
C PHE A 35 3.90 7.09 11.71
N GLY A 36 2.75 7.21 12.39
CA GLY A 36 2.37 8.42 13.11
C GLY A 36 1.95 9.55 12.17
N ASN A 37 2.26 10.79 12.55
CA ASN A 37 1.83 12.00 11.83
C ASN A 37 2.76 12.39 10.67
N ARG A 38 3.40 11.41 10.03
CA ARG A 38 4.35 11.64 8.93
C ARG A 38 3.61 11.98 7.62
N PRO A 39 4.25 12.72 6.71
CA PRO A 39 3.72 12.92 5.37
C PRO A 39 3.63 11.59 4.61
N LEU A 40 2.45 11.31 4.07
CA LEU A 40 2.11 10.07 3.37
C LEU A 40 1.49 10.42 2.01
N THR A 41 1.87 9.68 0.97
CA THR A 41 1.22 9.75 -0.34
C THR A 41 0.55 8.42 -0.63
N ILE A 42 -0.74 8.44 -0.96
CA ILE A 42 -1.48 7.22 -1.31
C ILE A 42 -1.52 7.08 -2.83
N ARG A 43 -1.16 5.91 -3.33
CA ARG A 43 -1.29 5.51 -4.72
C ARG A 43 -2.22 4.30 -4.79
N LYS A 44 -3.42 4.51 -5.31
CA LYS A 44 -4.34 3.40 -5.60
C LYS A 44 -3.77 2.59 -6.75
N ARG A 45 -3.34 1.35 -6.50
CA ARG A 45 -3.00 0.46 -7.60
C ARG A 45 -4.29 -0.12 -8.18
N PRO A 46 -4.43 -0.17 -9.51
CA PRO A 46 -5.46 -1.01 -10.10
C PRO A 46 -5.25 -2.41 -9.53
N THR A 47 -6.33 -3.00 -9.00
CA THR A 47 -6.28 -4.36 -8.47
C THR A 47 -5.59 -5.23 -9.50
N PRO A 48 -4.48 -5.92 -9.18
CA PRO A 48 -3.94 -6.88 -10.13
C PRO A 48 -5.11 -7.80 -10.50
N PRO A 49 -5.38 -8.05 -11.80
CA PRO A 49 -6.42 -8.98 -12.18
C PRO A 49 -6.20 -10.26 -11.37
N ARG A 50 -7.24 -10.78 -10.71
CA ARG A 50 -7.18 -12.08 -10.03
C ARG A 50 -6.82 -13.12 -11.09
N GLY A 51 -5.54 -13.35 -11.34
CA GLY A 51 -5.14 -14.07 -12.54
C GLY A 51 -3.65 -14.22 -12.84
N SER A 52 -2.72 -13.86 -11.95
CA SER A 52 -1.34 -14.31 -12.08
C SER A 52 -0.82 -14.89 -10.78
N VAL A 53 -1.45 -15.97 -10.35
CA VAL A 53 -0.70 -17.08 -9.75
C VAL A 53 0.07 -17.72 -10.91
N ASN A 54 1.22 -17.16 -11.28
CA ASN A 54 2.24 -17.95 -11.97
C ASN A 54 2.84 -18.86 -10.91
N ARG A 55 2.13 -19.96 -10.66
CA ARG A 55 2.70 -21.18 -10.10
C ARG A 55 3.31 -21.93 -11.29
N ASP A 56 4.42 -21.43 -11.79
CA ASP A 56 5.32 -22.24 -12.62
C ASP A 56 6.25 -22.92 -11.61
N GLY A 57 5.99 -24.17 -11.23
CA GLY A 57 6.38 -25.36 -12.01
C GLY A 57 7.76 -25.78 -11.49
N HIS A 58 7.83 -26.49 -10.36
CA HIS A 58 8.34 -27.87 -10.30
C HIS A 58 9.37 -28.23 -11.37
#